data_AF-A0A7Y9KDY4-F1
#
_entry.id   AF-A0A7Y9KDY4-F1
#
_cell.length_a   1.000
_cell.length_b   1.000
_cell.length_c   1.000
_cell.angle_alpha   90.00
_cell.angle_beta   90.00
_cell.angle_gamma   90.00
#
_symmetry.space_group_name_H-M   'P 1'
#
loop_
_entity.id
_entity.type
_entity.pdbx_description
1 polymer ?
#
loop_
_entity_poly.entity_id
_entity_poly.type
_entity_poly.pdbx_seq_one_letter_code
_entity_poly.pdbx_strand_id
1 'polypeptide(L)'
;MSTDGQPHILAIGGGTFVPDGREGLAASPLLRYAFDLTGQDRPRVCFLTTAVGDGADYIARSYAAFSSMDAEVSHLALFPMPNVADVRAHLLGQDLLYVSGGSVANLLALWRLHGLDEIMREAWQEGVVLSGQSAGALCWHSGGNTDSFGPQLRPLTDGLGFLPYSCGVHYDSDPQRRPLLQQLVGEGTLPGGYAADEAVGLHYVGTEFVQAVSYRRDAGAYRIEPDGPGTAKEYRLEPRLLAAF
;
A
#
# COMPACT_ATOMS: atom_id res chain seq x y z
N MET A 1 -13.56 -1.27 -12.69
CA MET A 1 -12.48 -1.56 -13.67
C MET A 1 -11.74 -0.27 -13.99
N SER A 2 -10.40 -0.29 -14.01
CA SER A 2 -9.53 0.88 -14.24
C SER A 2 -9.77 1.58 -15.58
N THR A 3 -9.32 2.85 -15.67
CA THR A 3 -9.57 3.74 -16.83
C THR A 3 -9.05 3.22 -18.17
N ASP A 4 -7.98 2.41 -18.17
CA ASP A 4 -7.29 1.94 -19.37
C ASP A 4 -7.31 0.41 -19.51
N GLY A 5 -8.03 -0.29 -18.62
CA GLY A 5 -8.07 -1.75 -18.55
C GLY A 5 -6.76 -2.40 -18.09
N GLN A 6 -5.81 -1.61 -17.58
CA GLN A 6 -4.53 -2.12 -17.09
C GLN A 6 -4.55 -2.32 -15.56
N PRO A 7 -3.83 -3.33 -15.03
CA PRO A 7 -3.70 -3.53 -13.60
C PRO A 7 -2.93 -2.37 -12.93
N HIS A 8 -3.49 -1.72 -11.92
CA HIS A 8 -2.79 -0.64 -11.19
C HIS A 8 -2.50 -1.00 -9.75
N ILE A 9 -1.34 -0.55 -9.26
CA ILE A 9 -1.00 -0.55 -7.83
C ILE A 9 -0.55 0.85 -7.43
N LEU A 10 -1.13 1.39 -6.37
CA LEU A 10 -0.65 2.60 -5.70
C LEU A 10 -0.17 2.27 -4.29
N ALA A 11 1.14 2.17 -4.11
CA ALA A 11 1.79 1.85 -2.85
C ALA A 11 2.18 3.14 -2.10
N ILE A 12 1.60 3.39 -0.93
CA ILE A 12 1.73 4.65 -0.19
C ILE A 12 2.70 4.48 0.99
N GLY A 13 3.71 5.35 1.09
CA GLY A 13 4.69 5.34 2.18
C GLY A 13 4.05 5.57 3.55
N GLY A 14 3.09 6.49 3.60
CA GLY A 14 2.27 6.82 4.76
C GLY A 14 1.40 8.05 4.48
N GLY A 15 0.50 8.39 5.40
CA GLY A 15 -0.31 9.61 5.28
C GLY A 15 -1.46 9.52 4.27
N THR A 16 -2.06 8.33 4.07
CA THR A 16 -3.30 8.22 3.28
C THR A 16 -4.44 9.06 3.86
N PHE A 17 -4.48 9.17 5.19
CA PHE A 17 -5.45 9.98 5.92
C PHE A 17 -4.71 11.08 6.68
N VAL A 18 -5.31 12.26 6.74
CA VAL A 18 -4.75 13.46 7.39
C VAL A 18 -5.73 14.00 8.42
N PRO A 19 -5.26 14.72 9.46
CA PRO A 19 -6.16 15.38 10.40
C PRO A 19 -7.12 16.35 9.72
N ASP A 20 -8.40 16.35 10.10
CA ASP A 20 -9.43 17.26 9.57
C ASP A 20 -9.52 18.61 10.31
N GLY A 21 -8.67 18.82 11.32
CA GLY A 21 -8.66 20.00 12.18
C GLY A 21 -9.70 20.00 13.31
N ARG A 22 -10.49 18.93 13.46
CA ARG A 22 -11.55 18.75 14.46
C ARG A 22 -11.51 17.35 15.08
N GLU A 23 -10.31 16.85 15.36
CA GLU A 23 -10.01 15.53 15.93
C GLU A 23 -10.34 14.31 15.04
N GLY A 24 -10.89 14.53 13.84
CA GLY A 24 -11.19 13.50 12.86
C GLY A 24 -10.07 13.30 11.84
N LEU A 25 -10.35 12.42 10.87
CA LEU A 25 -9.48 12.11 9.75
C LEU A 25 -10.22 12.37 8.44
N ALA A 26 -9.52 12.96 7.48
CA ALA A 26 -9.97 13.15 6.12
C ALA A 26 -9.08 12.37 5.15
N ALA A 27 -9.66 11.97 4.01
CA ALA A 27 -8.91 11.41 2.89
C ALA A 27 -7.85 12.41 2.37
N SER A 28 -6.62 11.96 2.18
CA SER A 28 -5.58 12.76 1.53
C SER A 28 -5.74 12.77 -0.01
N PRO A 29 -5.03 13.68 -0.72
CA PRO A 29 -4.90 13.61 -2.17
C PRO A 29 -4.42 12.28 -2.74
N LEU A 30 -3.67 11.47 -1.99
CA LEU A 30 -3.27 10.14 -2.45
C LEU A 30 -4.45 9.19 -2.57
N LEU A 31 -5.40 9.24 -1.63
CA LEU A 31 -6.58 8.37 -1.69
C LEU A 31 -7.50 8.77 -2.84
N ARG A 32 -7.67 10.07 -3.07
CA ARG A 32 -8.40 10.54 -4.25
C ARG A 32 -7.70 10.14 -5.54
N TYR A 33 -6.37 10.23 -5.61
CA TYR A 33 -5.63 9.74 -6.77
C TYR A 33 -5.89 8.24 -7.01
N ALA A 34 -5.94 7.41 -5.96
CA ALA A 34 -6.33 6.01 -6.09
C ALA A 34 -7.75 5.83 -6.64
N PHE A 35 -8.70 6.70 -6.26
CA PHE A 35 -10.07 6.69 -6.80
C PHE A 35 -10.08 7.08 -8.27
N ASP A 36 -9.33 8.11 -8.67
CA ASP A 36 -9.27 8.55 -10.05
C ASP A 36 -8.72 7.45 -10.99
N LEU A 37 -7.80 6.60 -10.51
CA LEU A 37 -7.32 5.43 -11.26
C LEU A 37 -8.43 4.40 -11.57
N THR A 38 -9.51 4.38 -10.80
CA THR A 38 -10.65 3.48 -11.05
C THR A 38 -11.49 3.92 -12.24
N GLY A 39 -11.40 5.19 -12.65
CA GLY A 39 -12.24 5.75 -13.72
C GLY A 39 -13.73 5.84 -13.40
N GLN A 40 -14.13 5.58 -12.15
CA GLN A 40 -15.53 5.66 -11.72
C GLN A 40 -15.80 6.99 -11.02
N ASP A 41 -16.95 7.60 -11.29
CA ASP A 41 -17.39 8.79 -10.56
C ASP A 41 -17.66 8.48 -9.08
N ARG A 42 -18.22 7.30 -8.81
CA ARG A 42 -18.53 6.78 -7.47
C ARG A 42 -18.05 5.32 -7.33
N PRO A 43 -16.75 5.09 -7.06
CA PRO A 43 -16.18 3.75 -7.04
C PRO A 43 -16.70 2.88 -5.89
N ARG A 44 -16.77 1.57 -6.12
CA ARG A 44 -16.92 0.57 -5.06
C ARG A 44 -15.56 0.28 -4.43
N VAL A 45 -15.44 0.55 -3.14
CA VAL A 45 -14.20 0.44 -2.39
C VAL A 45 -14.37 -0.58 -1.28
N CYS A 46 -13.48 -1.58 -1.23
CA CYS A 46 -13.36 -2.44 -0.08
C CYS A 46 -12.04 -2.17 0.63
N PHE A 47 -12.10 -1.81 1.91
CA PHE A 47 -10.91 -1.68 2.72
C PHE A 47 -10.65 -2.93 3.57
N LEU A 48 -9.38 -3.24 3.80
CA LEU A 48 -8.94 -4.38 4.60
C LEU A 48 -8.05 -3.89 5.73
N THR A 49 -8.37 -4.35 6.95
CA THR A 49 -7.70 -3.95 8.20
C THR A 49 -6.98 -5.11 8.87
N THR A 50 -6.72 -6.18 8.11
CA THR A 50 -6.15 -7.43 8.64
C THR A 50 -4.79 -7.20 9.31
N ALA A 51 -4.02 -6.21 8.84
CA ALA A 51 -2.74 -5.82 9.42
C ALA A 51 -2.83 -5.36 10.89
N VAL A 52 -4.02 -4.92 11.33
CA VAL A 52 -4.32 -4.54 12.72
C VAL A 52 -5.35 -5.48 13.37
N GLY A 53 -5.57 -6.66 12.78
CA GLY A 53 -6.44 -7.70 13.34
C GLY A 53 -7.94 -7.42 13.21
N ASP A 54 -8.35 -6.57 12.27
CA ASP A 54 -9.77 -6.23 12.02
C ASP A 54 -10.52 -5.69 13.25
N GLY A 55 -9.82 -4.90 14.08
CA GLY A 55 -10.41 -4.27 15.25
C GLY A 55 -11.58 -3.35 14.90
N ALA A 56 -12.72 -3.52 15.58
CA ALA A 56 -13.96 -2.79 15.32
C ALA A 56 -13.78 -1.26 15.33
N ASP A 57 -12.99 -0.72 16.28
CA ASP A 57 -12.70 0.72 16.35
C ASP A 57 -11.94 1.22 15.11
N TYR A 58 -11.01 0.41 14.59
CA TYR A 58 -10.26 0.77 13.38
C TYR A 58 -11.18 0.72 12.15
N ILE A 59 -12.05 -0.28 12.04
CA ILE A 59 -13.05 -0.38 10.98
C ILE A 59 -14.00 0.83 11.01
N ALA A 60 -14.52 1.20 12.19
CA ALA A 60 -15.40 2.36 12.35
C ALA A 60 -14.69 3.67 11.94
N ARG A 61 -13.43 3.85 12.34
CA ARG A 61 -12.61 5.01 11.95
C ARG A 61 -12.34 5.05 10.45
N SER A 62 -12.09 3.89 9.82
CA SER A 62 -11.94 3.79 8.38
C SER A 62 -13.21 4.24 7.67
N TYR A 63 -14.39 3.74 8.09
CA TYR A 63 -15.67 4.21 7.53
C TYR A 63 -15.86 5.72 7.68
N ALA A 64 -15.55 6.29 8.85
CA ALA A 64 -15.61 7.73 9.06
C ALA A 64 -14.68 8.48 8.09
N ALA A 65 -13.44 8.01 7.90
CA ALA A 65 -12.47 8.64 7.03
C ALA A 65 -12.85 8.53 5.54
N PHE A 66 -13.45 7.41 5.11
CA PHE A 66 -13.96 7.24 3.76
C PHE A 66 -15.27 8.00 3.50
N SER A 67 -16.04 8.35 4.55
CA SER A 67 -17.31 9.07 4.39
C SER A 67 -17.17 10.47 3.80
N SER A 68 -15.96 11.05 3.82
CA SER A 68 -15.66 12.32 3.15
C SER A 68 -15.51 12.18 1.63
N MET A 69 -15.59 10.96 1.09
CA MET A 69 -15.41 10.64 -0.32
C MET A 69 -16.72 10.12 -0.92
N ASP A 70 -17.00 10.48 -2.17
CA ASP A 70 -18.16 9.96 -2.90
C ASP A 70 -17.87 8.53 -3.40
N ALA A 71 -18.14 7.53 -2.58
CA ALA A 71 -17.91 6.11 -2.88
C ALA A 71 -18.92 5.17 -2.22
N GLU A 72 -19.01 3.96 -2.75
CA GLU A 72 -19.69 2.83 -2.12
C GLU A 72 -18.67 2.04 -1.30
N VAL A 73 -18.72 2.17 0.03
CA VAL A 73 -17.67 1.67 0.92
C VAL A 73 -18.10 0.37 1.60
N SER A 74 -17.23 -0.62 1.52
CA SER A 74 -17.34 -1.91 2.23
C SER A 74 -16.02 -2.28 2.90
N HIS A 75 -16.00 -3.36 3.67
CA HIS A 75 -14.77 -3.90 4.25
C HIS A 75 -14.80 -5.42 4.25
N LEU A 76 -13.62 -6.02 4.16
CA LEU A 76 -13.42 -7.44 4.42
C LEU A 76 -12.72 -7.60 5.77
N ALA A 77 -13.36 -8.29 6.69
CA ALA A 77 -12.77 -8.75 7.95
C ALA A 77 -12.60 -10.27 7.91
N LEU A 78 -11.51 -10.76 8.48
CA LEU A 78 -11.24 -12.20 8.65
C LEU A 78 -11.44 -12.69 10.08
N PHE A 79 -11.60 -11.78 11.04
CA PHE A 79 -11.82 -12.10 12.44
C PHE A 79 -13.27 -11.86 12.89
N PRO A 80 -13.88 -12.80 13.64
CA PRO A 80 -13.39 -14.16 13.91
C PRO A 80 -13.54 -15.09 12.68
N MET A 81 -14.23 -14.65 11.63
CA MET A 81 -14.40 -15.32 10.35
C MET A 81 -14.69 -14.28 9.25
N PRO A 82 -14.62 -14.65 7.96
CA PRO A 82 -15.05 -13.78 6.86
C PRO A 82 -16.43 -13.18 7.10
N ASN A 83 -16.55 -11.85 7.01
CA ASN A 83 -17.81 -11.12 7.18
C ASN A 83 -18.71 -11.14 5.93
N VAL A 84 -18.24 -11.73 4.83
CA VAL A 84 -18.96 -11.88 3.55
C VAL A 84 -19.06 -13.35 3.18
N ALA A 85 -20.15 -13.73 2.51
CA ALA A 85 -20.43 -15.13 2.16
C ALA A 85 -19.48 -15.67 1.08
N ASP A 86 -19.17 -14.85 0.08
CA ASP A 86 -18.23 -15.18 -0.99
C ASP A 86 -17.16 -14.07 -1.06
N VAL A 87 -16.01 -14.35 -0.46
CA VAL A 87 -14.88 -13.41 -0.40
C VAL A 87 -14.36 -13.09 -1.80
N ARG A 88 -14.26 -14.09 -2.68
CA ARG A 88 -13.74 -13.92 -4.02
C ARG A 88 -14.66 -13.03 -4.85
N ALA A 89 -15.96 -13.36 -4.90
CA ALA A 89 -16.92 -12.54 -5.63
C ALA A 89 -17.02 -11.12 -5.06
N HIS A 90 -16.91 -10.96 -3.74
CA HIS A 90 -16.89 -9.64 -3.11
C HIS A 90 -15.70 -8.80 -3.57
N LEU A 91 -14.47 -9.34 -3.51
CA LEU A 91 -13.25 -8.60 -3.85
C LEU A 91 -13.12 -8.31 -5.35
N LEU A 92 -13.46 -9.26 -6.23
CA LEU A 92 -13.50 -9.03 -7.68
C LEU A 92 -14.60 -8.03 -8.08
N GLY A 93 -15.63 -7.91 -7.26
CA GLY A 93 -16.71 -6.95 -7.46
C GLY A 93 -16.36 -5.51 -7.07
N GLN A 94 -15.13 -5.20 -6.66
CA GLN A 94 -14.73 -3.84 -6.28
C GLN A 94 -14.06 -3.11 -7.44
N ASP A 95 -13.98 -1.78 -7.33
CA ASP A 95 -13.20 -0.94 -8.22
C ASP A 95 -11.83 -0.61 -7.61
N LEU A 96 -11.76 -0.54 -6.28
CA LEU A 96 -10.55 -0.33 -5.49
C LEU A 96 -10.52 -1.24 -4.26
N LEU A 97 -9.39 -1.90 -4.04
CA LEU A 97 -9.06 -2.56 -2.78
C LEU A 97 -8.00 -1.75 -2.04
N TYR A 98 -8.32 -1.30 -0.82
CA TYR A 98 -7.41 -0.51 0.00
C TYR A 98 -6.96 -1.28 1.25
N VAL A 99 -5.65 -1.44 1.45
CA VAL A 99 -5.08 -2.17 2.59
C VAL A 99 -4.46 -1.20 3.59
N SER A 100 -4.88 -1.30 4.84
CA SER A 100 -4.36 -0.44 5.91
C SER A 100 -2.91 -0.76 6.29
N GLY A 101 -2.29 0.15 7.03
CA GLY A 101 -1.04 -0.13 7.75
C GLY A 101 -1.25 -1.10 8.92
N GLY A 102 -0.14 -1.57 9.51
CA GLY A 102 -0.12 -2.52 10.63
C GLY A 102 1.03 -3.54 10.49
N SER A 103 0.80 -4.78 10.90
CA SER A 103 1.75 -5.88 10.71
C SER A 103 1.57 -6.54 9.34
N VAL A 104 2.54 -6.36 8.46
CA VAL A 104 2.57 -7.04 7.15
C VAL A 104 2.82 -8.54 7.30
N ALA A 105 3.58 -8.97 8.31
CA ALA A 105 3.77 -10.40 8.58
C ALA A 105 2.44 -11.07 8.95
N ASN A 106 1.63 -10.45 9.81
CA ASN A 106 0.36 -11.00 10.24
C ASN A 106 -0.67 -11.03 9.10
N LEU A 107 -0.76 -9.94 8.32
CA LEU A 107 -1.70 -9.91 7.20
C LEU A 107 -1.34 -10.97 6.15
N LEU A 108 -0.06 -11.13 5.80
CA LEU A 108 0.38 -12.12 4.81
C LEU A 108 0.15 -13.56 5.28
N ALA A 109 0.41 -13.83 6.57
CA ALA A 109 0.16 -15.14 7.15
C ALA A 109 -1.31 -15.54 7.05
N LEU A 110 -2.23 -14.63 7.41
CA LEU A 110 -3.66 -14.88 7.32
C LEU A 110 -4.15 -14.93 5.88
N TRP A 111 -3.66 -14.04 5.02
CA TRP A 111 -4.11 -14.00 3.64
C TRP A 111 -3.77 -15.29 2.90
N ARG A 112 -2.55 -15.81 3.06
CA ARG A 112 -2.17 -17.12 2.53
C ARG A 112 -3.01 -18.25 3.09
N LEU A 113 -3.32 -18.22 4.40
CA LEU A 113 -4.19 -19.21 5.03
C LEU A 113 -5.60 -19.22 4.42
N HIS A 114 -6.12 -18.04 4.08
CA HIS A 114 -7.46 -17.85 3.55
C HIS A 114 -7.51 -17.81 2.00
N GLY A 115 -6.39 -17.99 1.30
CA GLY A 115 -6.30 -17.89 -0.17
C GLY A 115 -6.51 -16.48 -0.74
N LEU A 116 -6.38 -15.44 0.09
CA LEU A 116 -6.54 -14.06 -0.36
C LEU A 116 -5.38 -13.62 -1.27
N ASP A 117 -4.20 -14.21 -1.15
CA ASP A 117 -3.08 -13.94 -2.04
C ASP A 117 -3.40 -14.25 -3.51
N GLU A 118 -4.07 -15.37 -3.77
CA GLU A 118 -4.54 -15.73 -5.11
C GLU A 118 -5.70 -14.83 -5.56
N ILE A 119 -6.68 -14.58 -4.69
CA ILE A 119 -7.84 -13.73 -5.00
C ILE A 119 -7.42 -12.29 -5.30
N MET A 120 -6.47 -11.73 -4.55
CA MET A 120 -5.94 -10.38 -4.77
C MET A 120 -5.19 -10.28 -6.09
N ARG A 121 -4.44 -11.32 -6.46
CA ARG A 121 -3.75 -11.39 -7.75
C ARG A 121 -4.75 -11.39 -8.90
N GLU A 122 -5.80 -12.19 -8.78
CA GLU A 122 -6.86 -12.25 -9.76
C GLU A 122 -7.59 -10.90 -9.89
N ALA A 123 -8.03 -10.31 -8.77
CA ALA A 123 -8.69 -9.01 -8.77
C ALA A 123 -7.83 -7.94 -9.47
N TRP A 124 -6.53 -7.91 -9.18
CA TRP A 124 -5.60 -7.01 -9.85
C TRP A 124 -5.51 -7.26 -11.35
N GLN A 125 -5.40 -8.51 -11.78
CA GLN A 125 -5.36 -8.89 -13.20
C GLN A 125 -6.66 -8.57 -13.95
N GLU A 126 -7.80 -8.60 -13.28
CA GLU A 126 -9.12 -8.19 -13.79
C GLU A 126 -9.34 -6.66 -13.75
N GLY A 127 -8.31 -5.89 -13.41
CA GLY A 127 -8.35 -4.42 -13.46
C GLY A 127 -8.96 -3.75 -12.24
N VAL A 128 -9.04 -4.44 -11.10
CA VAL A 128 -9.31 -3.82 -9.79
C VAL A 128 -8.05 -3.07 -9.36
N VAL A 129 -8.18 -1.80 -9.00
CA VAL A 129 -7.05 -1.01 -8.50
C VAL A 129 -6.66 -1.52 -7.11
N LEU A 130 -5.38 -1.79 -6.89
CA LEU A 130 -4.87 -2.09 -5.55
C LEU A 130 -4.19 -0.85 -4.98
N SER A 131 -4.46 -0.56 -3.70
CA SER A 131 -3.74 0.47 -2.98
C SER A 131 -3.59 0.11 -1.51
N GLY A 132 -2.67 0.76 -0.82
CA GLY A 132 -2.51 0.61 0.61
C GLY A 132 -1.38 1.47 1.12
N GLN A 133 -1.36 1.70 2.43
CA GLN A 133 -0.26 2.40 3.08
C GLN A 133 0.56 1.48 3.96
N SER A 134 1.84 1.80 4.13
CA SER A 134 2.71 1.11 5.10
C SER A 134 2.74 -0.40 4.82
N ALA A 135 2.29 -1.25 5.74
CA ALA A 135 2.12 -2.69 5.51
C ALA A 135 1.30 -3.02 4.25
N GLY A 136 0.23 -2.27 3.98
CA GLY A 136 -0.58 -2.42 2.77
C GLY A 136 0.10 -1.95 1.49
N ALA A 137 1.17 -1.15 1.57
CA ALA A 137 2.01 -0.84 0.43
C ALA A 137 3.06 -1.95 0.20
N LEU A 138 3.67 -2.41 1.30
CA LEU A 138 4.72 -3.41 1.29
C LEU A 138 4.20 -4.78 0.81
N CYS A 139 2.98 -5.17 1.19
CA CYS A 139 2.47 -6.52 0.91
C CYS A 139 2.46 -6.88 -0.60
N TRP A 140 2.28 -5.92 -1.50
CA TRP A 140 2.27 -6.15 -2.96
C TRP A 140 3.65 -6.48 -3.54
N HIS A 141 4.71 -6.08 -2.85
CA HIS A 141 6.08 -6.18 -3.33
C HIS A 141 6.70 -7.55 -3.04
N SER A 142 7.89 -7.82 -3.58
CA SER A 142 8.64 -9.04 -3.24
C SER A 142 9.08 -9.04 -1.77
N GLY A 143 9.31 -7.86 -1.19
CA GLY A 143 9.73 -7.72 0.19
C GLY A 143 10.04 -6.28 0.58
N GLY A 144 10.59 -6.12 1.78
CA GLY A 144 10.96 -4.82 2.36
C GLY A 144 11.52 -4.99 3.76
N ASN A 145 11.58 -3.92 4.54
CA ASN A 145 11.87 -4.00 5.97
C ASN A 145 10.62 -3.67 6.81
N THR A 146 10.51 -4.31 7.98
CA THR A 146 9.30 -4.23 8.80
C THR A 146 9.58 -4.37 10.29
N ASP A 147 8.74 -3.67 11.06
CA ASP A 147 8.55 -3.70 12.50
C ASP A 147 7.43 -4.66 12.94
N SER A 148 6.88 -5.48 12.03
CA SER A 148 5.82 -6.49 12.29
C SER A 148 6.11 -7.46 13.45
N PHE A 149 7.35 -7.43 13.92
CA PHE A 149 8.00 -8.40 14.75
C PHE A 149 8.56 -7.80 16.05
N GLY A 150 8.42 -6.49 16.23
CA GLY A 150 9.00 -5.72 17.33
C GLY A 150 9.70 -4.45 16.82
N PRO A 151 10.21 -3.61 17.74
CA PRO A 151 10.75 -2.28 17.41
C PRO A 151 12.00 -2.29 16.52
N GLN A 152 12.76 -3.39 16.54
CA GLN A 152 13.93 -3.56 15.68
C GLN A 152 13.46 -4.07 14.32
N LEU A 153 13.70 -3.30 13.26
CA LEU A 153 13.30 -3.69 11.91
C LEU A 153 14.00 -4.98 11.48
N ARG A 154 13.25 -5.82 10.75
CA ARG A 154 13.74 -7.06 10.14
C ARG A 154 13.41 -7.08 8.65
N PRO A 155 14.18 -7.82 7.83
CA PRO A 155 13.77 -8.09 6.46
C PRO A 155 12.47 -8.91 6.44
N LEU A 156 11.61 -8.59 5.49
CA LEU A 156 10.53 -9.44 4.99
C LEU A 156 10.87 -9.76 3.53
N THR A 157 11.13 -11.03 3.23
CA THR A 157 11.58 -11.48 1.89
C THR A 157 10.51 -12.25 1.13
N ASP A 158 9.33 -12.38 1.72
CA ASP A 158 8.21 -13.17 1.23
C ASP A 158 6.95 -12.29 1.18
N GLY A 159 6.98 -11.16 0.48
CA GLY A 159 5.75 -10.45 0.14
C GLY A 159 4.88 -11.24 -0.86
N LEU A 160 3.76 -10.67 -1.32
CA LEU A 160 2.92 -11.31 -2.35
C LEU A 160 3.62 -11.39 -3.71
N GLY A 161 4.63 -10.54 -3.94
CA GLY A 161 5.42 -10.56 -5.18
C GLY A 161 4.60 -10.26 -6.42
N PHE A 162 3.66 -9.33 -6.33
CA PHE A 162 2.98 -8.78 -7.52
C PHE A 162 3.92 -7.82 -8.24
N LEU A 163 4.65 -7.01 -7.46
CA LEU A 163 5.73 -6.15 -7.92
C LEU A 163 7.08 -6.81 -7.61
N PRO A 164 8.00 -6.94 -8.59
CA PRO A 164 9.28 -7.64 -8.44
C PRO A 164 10.36 -6.80 -7.72
N TYR A 165 9.94 -5.85 -6.90
CA TYR A 165 10.79 -4.84 -6.28
C TYR A 165 10.75 -4.97 -4.77
N SER A 166 11.75 -4.43 -4.08
CA SER A 166 11.65 -4.13 -2.65
C SER A 166 10.85 -2.84 -2.41
N CYS A 167 10.22 -2.74 -1.24
CA CYS A 167 9.43 -1.57 -0.82
C CYS A 167 9.99 -0.95 0.46
N GLY A 168 10.30 0.34 0.39
CA GLY A 168 10.52 1.21 1.55
C GLY A 168 9.29 2.08 1.81
N VAL A 169 8.79 2.07 3.03
CA VAL A 169 7.70 2.95 3.51
C VAL A 169 8.23 3.81 4.65
N HIS A 170 7.53 4.89 5.04
CA HIS A 170 7.93 5.75 6.17
C HIS A 170 9.41 6.19 6.09
N TYR A 171 9.89 6.44 4.87
CA TYR A 171 11.34 6.47 4.58
C TYR A 171 12.07 7.68 5.18
N ASP A 172 11.33 8.75 5.49
CA ASP A 172 11.78 9.96 6.18
C ASP A 172 11.42 10.00 7.68
N SER A 173 10.52 9.14 8.15
CA SER A 173 9.94 9.24 9.49
C SER A 173 10.48 8.21 10.50
N ASP A 174 11.04 7.09 10.04
CA ASP A 174 11.75 6.11 10.88
C ASP A 174 13.23 5.98 10.46
N PRO A 175 14.19 6.39 11.32
CA PRO A 175 15.60 6.42 10.97
C PRO A 175 16.21 5.05 10.70
N GLN A 176 15.55 3.95 11.09
CA GLN A 176 16.02 2.58 10.80
C GLN A 176 15.75 2.17 9.35
N ARG A 177 14.67 2.70 8.73
CA ARG A 177 14.14 2.16 7.46
C ARG A 177 15.07 2.39 6.28
N ARG A 178 15.64 3.59 6.18
CA ARG A 178 16.51 3.98 5.07
C ARG A 178 17.85 3.23 5.06
N PRO A 179 18.63 3.21 6.15
CA PRO A 179 19.88 2.44 6.20
C PRO A 179 19.64 0.94 6.02
N LEU A 180 18.63 0.37 6.68
CA LEU A 180 18.38 -1.07 6.60
C LEU A 180 17.95 -1.51 5.20
N LEU A 181 17.09 -0.74 4.51
CA LEU A 181 16.70 -1.08 3.13
C LEU A 181 17.91 -1.10 2.21
N GLN A 182 18.77 -0.07 2.28
CA GLN A 182 19.97 0.00 1.45
C GLN A 182 20.94 -1.15 1.76
N GLN A 183 21.13 -1.50 3.03
CA GLN A 183 21.93 -2.66 3.42
C GLN A 183 21.37 -3.96 2.81
N LEU A 184 20.07 -4.23 3.00
CA LEU A 184 19.44 -5.47 2.53
C LEU A 184 19.49 -5.61 1.00
N VAL A 185 19.40 -4.51 0.27
CA VAL A 185 19.58 -4.48 -1.19
C VAL A 185 21.04 -4.71 -1.58
N GLY A 186 21.99 -4.03 -0.90
CA GLY A 186 23.42 -4.18 -1.18
C GLY A 186 23.97 -5.58 -0.88
N GLU A 187 23.43 -6.23 0.16
CA GLU A 187 23.74 -7.62 0.53
C GLU A 187 23.04 -8.66 -0.38
N GLY A 188 22.10 -8.24 -1.22
CA GLY A 188 21.31 -9.13 -2.08
C GLY A 188 20.22 -9.92 -1.35
N THR A 189 19.91 -9.58 -0.09
CA THR A 189 18.78 -10.17 0.66
C THR A 189 17.44 -9.74 0.06
N LEU A 190 17.37 -8.50 -0.44
CA LEU A 190 16.22 -7.96 -1.17
C LEU A 190 16.66 -7.54 -2.58
N PRO A 191 15.76 -7.61 -3.58
CA PRO A 191 16.03 -7.02 -4.89
C PRO A 191 16.07 -5.49 -4.79
N GLY A 192 16.60 -4.83 -5.84
CA GLY A 192 16.41 -3.39 -6.02
C GLY A 192 14.93 -3.01 -6.01
N GLY A 193 14.63 -1.76 -5.68
CA GLY A 193 13.24 -1.34 -5.54
C GLY A 193 13.05 0.12 -5.25
N TYR A 194 11.90 0.43 -4.65
CA TYR A 194 11.42 1.80 -4.48
C TYR A 194 11.07 2.09 -3.03
N ALA A 195 11.34 3.30 -2.60
CA ALA A 195 10.98 3.80 -1.28
C ALA A 195 10.18 5.10 -1.37
N ALA A 196 9.28 5.30 -0.43
CA ALA A 196 8.42 6.46 -0.32
C ALA A 196 8.46 7.05 1.09
N ASP A 197 8.65 8.37 1.16
CA ASP A 197 8.44 9.15 2.36
C ASP A 197 6.96 9.13 2.79
N GLU A 198 6.66 9.70 3.97
CA GLU A 198 5.31 10.10 4.31
C GLU A 198 4.69 10.96 3.20
N ALA A 199 3.37 10.83 2.99
CA ALA A 199 2.62 11.58 1.98
C ALA A 199 3.07 11.33 0.52
N VAL A 200 3.79 10.24 0.25
CA VAL A 200 4.20 9.84 -1.11
C VAL A 200 3.55 8.53 -1.52
N GLY A 201 3.03 8.47 -2.74
CA GLY A 201 2.53 7.26 -3.40
C GLY A 201 3.38 6.88 -4.60
N LEU A 202 3.70 5.60 -4.72
CA LEU A 202 4.39 4.99 -5.85
C LEU A 202 3.35 4.32 -6.75
N HIS A 203 3.20 4.80 -7.97
CA HIS A 203 2.20 4.30 -8.92
C HIS A 203 2.83 3.37 -9.94
N TYR A 204 2.23 2.18 -10.05
CA TYR A 204 2.60 1.14 -10.99
C TYR A 204 1.46 0.83 -11.94
N VAL A 205 1.81 0.44 -13.17
CA VAL A 205 0.91 -0.08 -14.20
C VAL A 205 1.46 -1.42 -14.66
N GLY A 206 0.69 -2.48 -14.46
CA GLY A 206 1.25 -3.83 -14.35
C GLY A 206 2.37 -3.83 -13.31
N THR A 207 3.53 -4.34 -13.68
CA THR A 207 4.72 -4.34 -12.83
C THR A 207 5.61 -3.12 -13.02
N GLU A 208 5.31 -2.24 -13.97
CA GLU A 208 6.19 -1.12 -14.32
C GLU A 208 5.95 0.07 -13.40
N PHE A 209 7.03 0.62 -12.83
CA PHE A 209 6.96 1.89 -12.11
C PHE A 209 6.72 3.04 -13.10
N VAL A 210 5.65 3.79 -12.89
CA VAL A 210 5.26 4.89 -13.79
C VAL A 210 5.65 6.24 -13.22
N GLN A 211 5.31 6.51 -11.96
CA GLN A 211 5.59 7.79 -11.32
C GLN A 211 5.45 7.72 -9.80
N ALA A 212 6.05 8.70 -9.12
CA ALA A 212 5.71 9.02 -7.74
C ALA A 212 4.78 10.24 -7.72
N VAL A 213 3.85 10.27 -6.75
CA VAL A 213 2.93 11.39 -6.50
C VAL A 213 2.97 11.78 -5.03
N SER A 214 2.77 13.06 -4.72
CA SER A 214 2.72 13.54 -3.34
C SER A 214 1.79 14.74 -3.20
N TYR A 215 1.26 14.97 -2.00
CA TYR A 215 0.62 16.25 -1.64
C TYR A 215 1.55 17.17 -0.83
N ARG A 216 2.80 16.77 -0.62
CA ARG A 216 3.84 17.57 0.05
C ARG A 216 4.96 17.88 -0.95
N ARG A 217 5.48 19.11 -0.89
CA ARG A 217 6.55 19.56 -1.81
C ARG A 217 7.94 19.08 -1.41
N ASP A 218 8.14 18.78 -0.13
CA ASP A 218 9.42 18.42 0.46
C ASP A 218 9.63 16.89 0.52
N ALA A 219 8.56 16.11 0.43
CA ALA A 219 8.62 14.65 0.44
C ALA A 219 9.17 14.09 -0.88
N GLY A 220 9.87 12.95 -0.81
CA GLY A 220 10.52 12.30 -1.93
C GLY A 220 10.15 10.83 -2.11
N ALA A 221 10.33 10.35 -3.33
CA ALA A 221 10.45 8.93 -3.61
C ALA A 221 11.91 8.61 -3.96
N TYR A 222 12.28 7.33 -3.89
CA TYR A 222 13.65 6.90 -4.10
C TYR A 222 13.68 5.57 -4.83
N ARG A 223 14.62 5.41 -5.75
CA ARG A 223 14.99 4.12 -6.35
C ARG A 223 16.28 3.63 -5.70
N ILE A 224 16.28 2.40 -5.20
CA ILE A 224 17.43 1.74 -4.57
C ILE A 224 17.90 0.61 -5.46
N GLU A 225 19.17 0.64 -5.85
CA GLU A 225 19.79 -0.38 -6.72
C GLU A 225 21.07 -0.93 -6.07
N PRO A 226 21.39 -2.23 -6.25
CA PRO A 226 22.72 -2.74 -5.89
C PRO A 226 23.82 -1.97 -6.62
N ASP A 227 24.91 -1.64 -5.92
CA ASP A 227 26.03 -0.84 -6.45
C ASP A 227 27.38 -1.43 -6.04
N GLY A 228 27.58 -2.72 -6.35
CA GLY A 228 28.75 -3.50 -5.96
C GLY A 228 28.55 -4.36 -4.71
N PRO A 229 29.59 -5.10 -4.26
CA PRO A 229 29.45 -6.06 -3.17
C PRO A 229 29.06 -5.41 -1.84
N GLY A 230 27.84 -5.70 -1.34
CA GLY A 230 27.37 -5.21 -0.04
C GLY A 230 26.90 -3.76 -0.04
N THR A 231 26.86 -3.10 -1.20
CA THR A 231 26.55 -1.67 -1.31
C THR A 231 25.32 -1.44 -2.18
N ALA A 232 24.55 -0.41 -1.85
CA ALA A 232 23.43 0.05 -2.66
C ALA A 232 23.58 1.54 -2.96
N LYS A 233 23.02 1.94 -4.09
CA LYS A 233 22.93 3.32 -4.52
C LYS A 233 21.48 3.77 -4.56
N GLU A 234 21.26 4.98 -4.07
CA GLU A 234 19.95 5.60 -4.02
C GLU A 234 19.88 6.73 -5.06
N TYR A 235 18.75 6.79 -5.74
CA TYR A 235 18.39 7.87 -6.66
C TYR A 235 17.08 8.49 -6.18
N ARG A 236 17.10 9.77 -5.82
CA ARG A 236 15.87 10.52 -5.53
C ARG A 236 15.04 10.66 -6.80
N LEU A 237 13.74 10.42 -6.67
CA LEU A 237 12.71 10.60 -7.68
C LEU A 237 11.78 11.70 -7.18
N GLU A 238 11.64 12.78 -7.96
CA GLU A 238 10.77 13.90 -7.58
C GLU A 238 9.30 13.54 -7.82
N PRO A 239 8.44 13.50 -6.77
CA PRO A 239 7.04 13.20 -6.94
C PRO A 239 6.30 14.33 -7.67
N ARG A 240 5.35 13.97 -8.53
CA ARG A 240 4.41 14.94 -9.08
C ARG A 240 3.47 15.41 -7.97
N LEU A 241 3.38 16.73 -7.80
CA LEU A 241 2.50 17.32 -6.80
C LEU A 241 1.02 17.14 -7.21
N LEU A 242 0.22 16.60 -6.30
CA LEU A 242 -1.22 16.51 -6.40
C LEU A 242 -1.85 17.83 -5.94
N ALA A 243 -2.95 18.22 -6.56
CA ALA A 243 -3.73 19.37 -6.11
C ALA A 243 -4.33 19.07 -4.72
N ALA A 244 -4.40 20.10 -3.88
CA ALA A 244 -5.26 20.05 -2.71
C ALA A 244 -6.73 20.12 -3.15
N PHE A 245 -7.62 19.48 -2.40
CA PHE A 245 -9.07 19.61 -2.56
C PHE A 245 -9.59 20.79 -1.74
#